data_AF-A0A8D4BLG9-F1
#
_entry.id   AF-A0A8D4BLG9-F1
#
_cell.length_a   1.000
_cell.length_b   1.000
_cell.length_c   1.000
_cell.angle_alpha   90.00
_cell.angle_beta   90.00
_cell.angle_gamma   90.00
#
_symmetry.space_group_name_H-M   'P 1'
#
loop_
_entity.id
_entity.type
_entity.pdbx_description
1 polymer ?
#
loop_
_entity_poly.entity_id
_entity_poly.type
_entity_poly.pdbx_seq_one_letter_code
_entity_poly.pdbx_strand_id
1 'polypeptide(L)'
;MKESIKTYLDTSEDLSNISDQFEEIMDSDQQLTKAEAKKLEQLNDLVRENDRNFSTYISHNTLPEGYKKESERISRFITDSNQILDELDQAIDDMVERMSEGDFSETEIESIMNKNEGVNGREQKKIENFLDDKNIDTKAFGRKS
;
A
#
# COMPACT_ATOMS: atom_id res chain seq x y z
N MET A 1 -13.30 14.23 -8.61
CA MET A 1 -11.90 14.52 -8.24
C MET A 1 -11.68 14.50 -6.73
N LYS A 2 -12.24 15.43 -5.93
CA LYS A 2 -12.09 15.39 -4.46
C LYS A 2 -12.48 14.04 -3.87
N GLU A 3 -13.70 13.60 -4.16
CA GLU A 3 -14.19 12.27 -3.77
C GLU A 3 -13.30 11.15 -4.29
N SER A 4 -12.82 11.24 -5.53
CA SER A 4 -11.95 10.22 -6.13
C SER A 4 -10.61 10.09 -5.39
N ILE A 5 -10.01 11.21 -4.99
CA ILE A 5 -8.79 11.22 -4.16
C ILE A 5 -9.09 10.67 -2.77
N LYS A 6 -10.19 11.11 -2.14
CA LYS A 6 -10.62 10.62 -0.83
C LYS A 6 -10.82 9.11 -0.85
N THR A 7 -11.59 8.59 -1.81
CA THR A 7 -11.85 7.15 -1.96
C THR A 7 -10.56 6.38 -2.15
N TYR A 8 -9.66 6.86 -3.01
CA TYR A 8 -8.36 6.22 -3.22
C TYR A 8 -7.54 6.15 -1.92
N LEU A 9 -7.33 7.30 -1.27
CA LEU A 9 -6.54 7.41 -0.04
C LEU A 9 -7.15 6.63 1.12
N ASP A 10 -8.46 6.70 1.32
CA ASP A 10 -9.15 5.98 2.38
C ASP A 10 -9.10 4.47 2.17
N THR A 11 -9.19 4.01 0.91
CA THR A 11 -9.04 2.59 0.57
C THR A 11 -7.59 2.14 0.78
N SER A 12 -6.61 2.94 0.37
CA SER A 12 -5.20 2.65 0.64
C SER A 12 -4.90 2.55 2.13
N GLU A 13 -5.48 3.45 2.93
CA GLU A 13 -5.36 3.41 4.40
C GLU A 13 -6.00 2.14 4.97
N ASP A 14 -7.20 1.75 4.52
CA ASP A 14 -7.84 0.50 4.97
C ASP A 14 -6.99 -0.72 4.63
N LEU A 15 -6.41 -0.77 3.44
CA LEU A 15 -5.54 -1.88 3.02
C LEU A 15 -4.24 -1.89 3.81
N SER A 16 -3.62 -0.73 4.07
CA SER A 16 -2.42 -0.63 4.91
C SER A 16 -2.67 -1.12 6.34
N ASN A 17 -3.79 -0.74 6.97
CA ASN A 17 -4.14 -1.21 8.31
C ASN A 17 -4.39 -2.73 8.38
N ILE A 18 -4.70 -3.37 7.25
CA ILE A 18 -4.77 -4.84 7.16
C ILE A 18 -3.36 -5.42 7.01
N SER A 19 -2.49 -4.78 6.23
CA SER A 19 -1.07 -5.17 6.11
C SER A 19 -0.33 -5.16 7.45
N ASP A 20 -0.57 -4.14 8.29
CA ASP A 20 0.06 -4.03 9.61
C ASP A 20 -0.25 -5.25 10.52
N GLN A 21 -1.41 -5.89 10.34
CA GLN A 21 -1.75 -7.11 11.08
C GLN A 21 -0.88 -8.32 10.67
N PHE A 22 -0.39 -8.33 9.43
CA PHE A 22 0.58 -9.34 9.00
C PHE A 22 1.97 -9.05 9.57
N GLU A 23 2.37 -7.79 9.72
CA GLU A 23 3.62 -7.44 10.42
C GLU A 23 3.62 -7.98 11.85
N GLU A 24 2.52 -7.82 12.59
CA GLU A 24 2.39 -8.39 13.95
C GLU A 24 2.49 -9.92 14.00
N ILE A 25 1.98 -10.62 12.96
CA ILE A 25 2.12 -12.09 12.86
C ILE A 25 3.58 -12.46 12.58
N MET A 26 4.25 -11.71 11.71
CA MET A 26 5.64 -11.94 11.30
C MET A 26 6.66 -11.59 12.39
N ASP A 27 6.35 -10.61 13.25
CA ASP A 27 7.16 -10.23 14.43
C ASP A 27 6.99 -11.20 15.62
N SER A 28 6.09 -12.19 15.49
CA SER A 28 5.94 -13.27 16.45
C SER A 28 6.74 -14.50 15.99
N ASP A 29 7.18 -15.36 16.92
CA ASP A 29 7.82 -16.67 16.59
C ASP A 29 6.89 -17.62 15.79
N GLN A 30 5.74 -17.15 15.30
CA GLN A 30 4.77 -17.92 14.52
C GLN A 30 5.11 -17.85 13.04
N GLN A 31 5.15 -19.03 12.40
CA GLN A 31 5.27 -19.11 10.95
C GLN A 31 3.94 -18.76 10.29
N LEU A 32 4.01 -18.12 9.12
CA LEU A 32 2.84 -17.92 8.28
C LEU A 32 2.25 -19.28 7.87
N THR A 33 0.94 -19.42 7.99
CA THR A 33 0.23 -20.56 7.43
C THR A 33 -0.08 -20.33 5.95
N LYS A 34 -0.35 -21.41 5.19
CA LYS A 34 -0.85 -21.30 3.81
C LYS A 34 -2.11 -20.42 3.67
N ALA A 35 -2.95 -20.39 4.70
CA ALA A 35 -4.16 -19.56 4.68
C ALA A 35 -3.84 -18.08 4.84
N GLU A 36 -2.83 -17.72 5.64
CA GLU A 36 -2.35 -16.35 5.79
C GLU A 36 -1.59 -15.88 4.54
N ALA A 37 -0.73 -16.73 3.97
CA ALA A 37 -0.06 -16.46 2.70
C ALA A 37 -1.07 -16.12 1.59
N LYS A 38 -2.14 -16.90 1.48
CA LYS A 38 -3.21 -16.64 0.50
C LYS A 38 -3.98 -15.34 0.77
N LYS A 39 -4.17 -14.95 2.03
CA LYS A 39 -4.83 -13.67 2.36
C LYS A 39 -3.93 -12.50 1.98
N LEU A 40 -2.62 -12.64 2.15
CA LEU A 40 -1.64 -11.63 1.77
C LEU A 40 -1.56 -11.46 0.25
N GLU A 41 -1.59 -12.55 -0.52
CA GLU A 41 -1.73 -12.52 -1.99
C GLU A 41 -2.98 -11.72 -2.40
N GLN A 42 -4.13 -12.02 -1.79
CA GLN A 42 -5.38 -11.29 -2.04
C GLN A 42 -5.32 -9.82 -1.65
N LEU A 43 -4.63 -9.50 -0.56
CA LEU A 43 -4.40 -8.12 -0.12
C LEU A 43 -3.55 -7.38 -1.15
N ASN A 44 -2.48 -7.99 -1.63
CA ASN A 44 -1.60 -7.38 -2.64
C ASN A 44 -2.34 -7.15 -3.96
N ASP A 45 -3.20 -8.07 -4.39
CA ASP A 45 -4.06 -7.89 -5.57
C ASP A 45 -4.99 -6.68 -5.41
N LEU A 46 -5.62 -6.50 -4.25
CA LEU A 46 -6.50 -5.35 -3.97
C LEU A 46 -5.73 -4.02 -3.95
N VAL A 47 -4.52 -4.02 -3.39
CA VAL A 47 -3.63 -2.85 -3.40
C VAL A 47 -3.25 -2.47 -4.83
N ARG A 48 -2.81 -3.44 -5.63
CA ARG A 48 -2.47 -3.24 -7.05
C ARG A 48 -3.68 -2.77 -7.86
N GLU A 49 -4.86 -3.31 -7.60
CA GLU A 49 -6.09 -2.89 -8.26
C GLU A 49 -6.46 -1.43 -7.90
N ASN A 50 -6.39 -1.05 -6.63
CA ASN A 50 -6.68 0.32 -6.18
C ASN A 50 -5.74 1.34 -6.85
N ASP A 51 -4.42 1.07 -6.86
CA ASP A 51 -3.42 1.91 -7.51
C ASP A 51 -3.60 2.00 -9.04
N ARG A 52 -3.88 0.86 -9.67
CA ARG A 52 -4.16 0.82 -11.12
C ARG A 52 -5.43 1.60 -11.47
N ASN A 53 -6.48 1.47 -10.68
CA ASN A 53 -7.73 2.17 -10.91
C ASN A 53 -7.55 3.69 -10.80
N PHE A 54 -6.85 4.16 -9.76
CA PHE A 54 -6.60 5.59 -9.59
C PHE A 54 -5.66 6.16 -10.66
N SER A 55 -4.55 5.49 -10.96
CA SER A 55 -3.60 5.89 -12.02
C SER A 55 -4.26 5.90 -13.42
N THR A 56 -5.12 4.93 -13.71
CA THR A 56 -5.93 4.88 -14.94
C THR A 56 -6.94 6.02 -14.98
N TYR A 57 -7.59 6.33 -13.86
CA TYR A 57 -8.54 7.43 -13.76
C TYR A 57 -7.87 8.78 -14.03
N ILE A 58 -6.72 9.07 -13.43
CA ILE A 58 -6.02 10.36 -13.59
C ILE A 58 -5.38 10.52 -14.98
N SER A 59 -5.02 9.43 -15.65
CA SER A 59 -4.39 9.45 -16.97
C SER A 59 -5.39 9.58 -18.12
N HIS A 60 -6.59 8.99 -17.99
CA HIS A 60 -7.60 9.00 -19.04
C HIS A 60 -8.65 10.13 -18.93
N ASN A 61 -8.63 10.93 -17.86
CA ASN A 61 -9.60 12.01 -17.66
C ASN A 61 -8.93 13.38 -17.64
N THR A 62 -9.63 14.39 -18.16
CA THR A 62 -9.25 15.79 -17.96
C THR A 62 -9.55 16.20 -16.53
N LEU A 63 -8.49 16.48 -15.76
CA LEU A 63 -8.62 16.85 -14.36
C LEU A 63 -8.86 18.36 -14.20
N PRO A 64 -9.54 18.80 -13.12
CA PRO A 64 -9.67 20.21 -12.82
C PRO A 64 -8.30 20.89 -12.66
N GLU A 65 -8.25 22.19 -12.93
CA GLU A 65 -7.01 22.97 -12.80
C GLU A 65 -6.39 22.85 -11.40
N GLY A 66 -5.08 22.65 -11.36
CA GLY A 66 -4.33 22.46 -10.11
C GLY A 66 -4.38 21.06 -9.50
N TYR A 67 -5.12 20.09 -10.07
CA TYR A 67 -5.18 18.73 -9.52
C TYR A 67 -4.15 17.77 -10.12
N LYS A 68 -3.77 17.94 -11.39
CA LYS A 68 -2.98 16.93 -12.12
C LYS A 68 -1.67 16.55 -11.43
N LYS A 69 -0.83 17.54 -11.17
CA LYS A 69 0.49 17.34 -10.55
C LYS A 69 0.42 16.65 -9.19
N GLU A 70 -0.53 17.06 -8.35
CA GLU A 70 -0.64 16.53 -6.99
C GLU A 70 -1.37 15.19 -6.97
N SER A 71 -2.27 14.91 -7.92
CA SER A 71 -2.87 13.56 -8.09
C SER A 71 -1.81 12.55 -8.56
N GLU A 72 -0.92 12.95 -9.47
CA GLU A 72 0.23 12.13 -9.87
C GLU A 72 1.22 11.92 -8.71
N ARG A 73 1.44 12.94 -7.86
CA ARG A 73 2.27 12.80 -6.64
C ARG A 73 1.64 11.80 -5.68
N ILE A 74 0.34 11.91 -5.42
CA ILE A 74 -0.41 11.00 -4.54
C ILE A 74 -0.30 9.57 -5.05
N SER A 75 -0.61 9.34 -6.33
CA SER A 75 -0.53 7.99 -6.93
C SER A 75 0.88 7.41 -6.80
N ARG A 76 1.93 8.19 -7.09
CA ARG A 76 3.31 7.70 -6.96
C ARG A 76 3.68 7.42 -5.51
N PHE A 77 3.38 8.33 -4.59
CA PHE A 77 3.74 8.18 -3.19
C PHE A 77 3.13 6.92 -2.58
N ILE A 78 1.84 6.67 -2.84
CA ILE A 78 1.15 5.49 -2.32
C ILE A 78 1.69 4.21 -2.99
N THR A 79 1.85 4.18 -4.31
CA THR A 79 2.43 3.02 -5.00
C THR A 79 3.86 2.71 -4.54
N ASP A 80 4.70 3.73 -4.35
CA ASP A 80 6.05 3.55 -3.81
C ASP A 80 6.00 2.99 -2.37
N SER A 81 5.01 3.40 -1.57
CA SER A 81 4.80 2.88 -0.21
C SER A 81 4.35 1.42 -0.21
N ASN A 82 3.58 1.01 -1.22
CA ASN A 82 3.06 -0.35 -1.37
C ASN A 82 4.11 -1.35 -1.88
N GLN A 83 5.27 -0.89 -2.34
CA GLN A 83 6.29 -1.75 -2.97
C GLN A 83 6.77 -2.91 -2.08
N ILE A 84 6.74 -2.72 -0.74
CA ILE A 84 7.08 -3.77 0.22
C ILE A 84 6.13 -4.97 0.15
N LEU A 85 4.84 -4.74 -0.13
CA LEU A 85 3.85 -5.82 -0.26
C LEU A 85 4.11 -6.64 -1.53
N ASP A 86 4.50 -5.99 -2.62
CA ASP A 86 4.90 -6.67 -3.85
C ASP A 86 6.15 -7.54 -3.66
N GLU A 87 7.14 -7.06 -2.89
CA GLU A 87 8.33 -7.85 -2.56
C GLU A 87 8.00 -9.06 -1.67
N LEU A 88 7.09 -8.88 -0.71
CA LEU A 88 6.66 -9.95 0.18
C LEU A 88 5.84 -11.02 -0.55
N ASP A 89 4.91 -10.61 -1.42
CA ASP A 89 4.10 -11.50 -2.26
C ASP A 89 4.99 -12.40 -3.15
N GLN A 90 5.98 -11.80 -3.83
CA GLN A 90 6.95 -12.55 -4.64
C GLN A 90 7.78 -13.53 -3.82
N ALA A 91 8.21 -13.14 -2.63
CA ALA A 91 8.98 -14.02 -1.75
C ALA A 91 8.15 -15.21 -1.28
N ILE A 92 6.87 -15.00 -0.99
CA ILE A 92 5.94 -16.08 -0.62
C ILE A 92 5.75 -17.05 -1.79
N ASP A 93 5.51 -16.55 -3.00
CA ASP A 93 5.39 -17.39 -4.21
C ASP A 93 6.64 -18.25 -4.42
N ASP A 94 7.83 -17.64 -4.37
CA ASP A 94 9.12 -18.33 -4.50
C ASP A 94 9.30 -19.39 -3.39
N MET A 95 8.84 -19.13 -2.17
CA MET A 95 8.91 -20.08 -1.06
C MET A 95 7.89 -21.22 -1.19
N VAL A 96 6.67 -20.94 -1.64
CA VAL A 96 5.62 -21.95 -1.90
C VAL A 96 6.10 -22.93 -2.98
N GLU A 97 6.77 -22.45 -4.03
CA GLU A 97 7.35 -23.32 -5.06
C GLU A 97 8.47 -24.23 -4.51
N ARG A 98 9.20 -23.76 -3.48
CA ARG A 98 10.36 -24.46 -2.92
C ARG A 98 10.02 -25.40 -1.76
N MET A 99 8.85 -25.25 -1.11
CA MET A 99 8.48 -26.06 0.06
C MET A 99 7.21 -26.89 -0.19
N SER A 100 7.33 -28.22 -0.06
CA SER A 100 6.17 -29.14 -0.15
C SER A 100 5.22 -29.04 1.05
N GLU A 101 5.68 -28.50 2.18
CA GLU A 101 4.96 -28.47 3.46
C GLU A 101 5.09 -27.10 4.16
N GLY A 102 4.46 -26.07 3.59
CA GLY A 102 3.63 -25.07 4.30
C GLY A 102 4.20 -24.13 5.37
N ASP A 103 5.47 -24.22 5.73
CA ASP A 103 6.07 -23.46 6.85
C ASP A 103 7.15 -22.48 6.34
N PHE A 104 6.91 -21.18 6.48
CA PHE A 104 7.80 -20.11 5.97
C PHE A 104 8.79 -19.63 7.05
N SER A 105 10.03 -19.30 6.68
CA SER A 105 11.04 -18.85 7.65
C SER A 105 10.94 -17.34 7.93
N GLU A 106 10.80 -16.99 9.21
CA GLU A 106 10.73 -15.62 9.75
C GLU A 106 11.89 -14.74 9.23
N THR A 107 13.12 -15.26 9.27
CA THR A 107 14.34 -14.55 8.85
C THR A 107 14.33 -14.06 7.40
N GLU A 108 13.72 -14.80 6.47
CA GLU A 108 13.67 -14.38 5.05
C GLU A 108 12.62 -13.28 4.83
N ILE A 109 11.55 -13.29 5.62
CA ILE A 109 10.48 -12.29 5.62
C ILE A 109 10.93 -10.99 6.28
N GLU A 110 11.56 -11.06 7.46
CA GLU A 110 12.11 -9.89 8.17
C GLU A 110 13.14 -9.10 7.34
N SER A 111 13.93 -9.81 6.52
CA SER A 111 14.93 -9.23 5.63
C SER A 111 14.30 -8.36 4.53
N ILE A 112 13.06 -8.63 4.13
CA ILE A 112 12.30 -7.83 3.16
C ILE A 112 11.72 -6.60 3.85
N MET A 113 11.14 -6.78 5.05
CA MET A 113 10.53 -5.68 5.79
C MET A 113 11.52 -4.58 6.17
N ASN A 114 12.75 -4.96 6.53
CA ASN A 114 13.79 -4.01 6.93
C ASN A 114 14.38 -3.17 5.78
N LYS A 115 13.97 -3.38 4.52
CA LYS A 115 14.50 -2.62 3.37
C LYS A 115 13.84 -1.25 3.15
N ASN A 116 12.84 -0.90 3.95
CA ASN A 116 11.99 0.23 3.60
C ASN A 116 12.52 1.58 4.12
N GLU A 117 13.17 2.34 3.22
CA GLU A 117 13.47 3.78 3.36
C GLU A 117 12.57 4.65 2.45
N GLY A 118 11.39 4.15 2.03
CA GLY A 118 10.64 4.71 0.90
C GLY A 118 9.82 5.98 1.16
N VAL A 119 9.37 6.25 2.38
CA VAL A 119 8.42 7.35 2.66
C VAL A 119 9.13 8.62 3.14
N ASN A 120 9.39 9.53 2.21
CA ASN A 120 9.93 10.85 2.51
C ASN A 120 8.83 11.75 3.10
N GLY A 121 8.90 12.06 4.41
CA GLY A 121 7.94 12.96 5.07
C GLY A 121 7.79 14.34 4.41
N ARG A 122 8.75 14.79 3.60
CA ARG A 122 8.62 16.00 2.78
C ARG A 122 7.59 15.85 1.66
N GLU A 123 7.50 14.67 1.05
CA GLU A 123 6.53 14.39 -0.01
C GLU A 123 5.13 14.22 0.57
N GLN A 124 4.99 13.50 1.68
CA GLN A 124 3.73 13.41 2.42
C GLN A 124 3.20 14.79 2.79
N LYS A 125 4.05 15.68 3.34
CA LYS A 125 3.62 17.04 3.70
C LYS A 125 3.12 17.87 2.51
N LYS A 126 3.63 17.65 1.30
CA LYS A 126 3.11 18.31 0.09
C LYS A 126 1.72 17.80 -0.26
N ILE A 127 1.49 16.49 -0.11
CA ILE A 127 0.18 15.87 -0.29
C ILE A 127 -0.80 16.46 0.73
N GLU A 128 -0.46 16.44 2.01
CA GLU A 128 -1.31 16.99 3.09
C GLU A 128 -1.70 18.45 2.84
N ASN A 129 -0.74 19.31 2.49
CA ASN A 129 -1.02 20.71 2.17
C ASN A 129 -1.99 20.86 1.00
N PHE A 130 -1.89 20.00 -0.02
CA PHE A 130 -2.80 20.01 -1.16
C PHE A 130 -4.21 19.54 -0.75
N LEU A 131 -4.31 18.50 0.09
CA LEU A 131 -5.58 18.03 0.63
C LEU A 131 -6.28 19.14 1.43
N ASP A 132 -5.53 19.86 2.28
CA ASP A 132 -6.02 21.00 3.04
C ASP A 132 -6.50 22.15 2.13
N ASP A 133 -5.68 22.57 1.15
CA ASP A 133 -6.05 23.60 0.16
C ASP A 133 -7.34 23.24 -0.60
N LYS A 134 -7.47 21.97 -0.98
CA LYS A 134 -8.65 21.47 -1.69
C LYS A 134 -9.79 21.06 -0.77
N ASN A 135 -9.65 21.16 0.55
CA ASN A 135 -10.65 20.69 1.52
C ASN A 135 -11.09 19.26 1.19
N ILE A 136 -10.12 18.35 1.08
CA ILE A 136 -10.34 16.91 0.90
C ILE A 136 -10.07 16.26 2.25
N ASP A 137 -11.13 15.80 2.89
CA ASP A 137 -11.03 15.07 4.14
C ASP A 137 -10.76 13.59 3.87
N THR A 138 -9.86 12.97 4.64
CA THR A 138 -9.43 11.58 4.46
C THR A 138 -8.89 11.06 5.78
N LYS A 139 -9.01 9.75 6.00
CA LYS A 139 -8.40 9.07 7.16
C LYS A 139 -6.94 8.70 6.94
N ALA A 140 -6.44 8.79 5.71
CA ALA A 140 -5.05 8.49 5.40
C ALA A 140 -4.08 9.43 6.14
N PHE A 141 -2.84 8.98 6.32
CA PHE A 141 -1.77 9.76 6.97
C PHE A 141 -2.06 10.11 8.43
N GLY A 142 -2.81 9.26 9.14
CA GLY A 142 -3.17 9.48 10.55
C GLY A 142 -4.10 10.68 10.77
N ARG A 143 -4.80 11.13 9.72
CA ARG A 143 -5.76 12.24 9.77
C ARG A 143 -7.12 11.71 10.27
N LYS A 144 -7.86 12.53 11.02
CA LYS A 144 -9.23 12.18 11.43
C LYS A 144 -10.18 12.55 10.30
N SER A 145 -10.87 11.57 9.73
CA SER A 145 -11.96 11.72 8.76
C SER A 145 -13.31 12.05 9.37
#